data_AF-A0A4U8SJB7-F1
#
_entry.id   AF-A0A4U8SJB7-F1
#
_cell.length_a   1.000
_cell.length_b   1.000
_cell.length_c   1.000
_cell.angle_alpha   90.00
_cell.angle_beta   90.00
_cell.angle_gamma   90.00
#
_symmetry.space_group_name_H-M   'P 1'
#
loop_
_entity.id
_entity.type
_entity.pdbx_description
1 polymer ?
#
loop_
_entity_poly.entity_id
_entity_poly.type
_entity_poly.pdbx_seq_one_letter_code
_entity_poly.pdbx_strand_id
1 'polypeptide(L)'
;MSSLLDLVKQNNEDFEWYPTTNEMLDVLLKRIKEIKEDKNLYLESMLDIGAGDGRVLKYFDKNLRLDNIHAIEKSKTLIDSMDRNILVVGSDFNQTSLIEKTYDLVFCNPPYSSYKEWVMRILREINSLFIALVIPSRWQDDSDIKRVIESRKGLEYEVLESTDFLNAERSARAKVDIVLFKTIRVTDKNAKYGVDEDVFADNLIKQFNLQKLFDDIEEEEYNYKFGLPKNDSLEEKTYQVANGDLIEFLVSEYEKEYNEFIESLNHLNAINSDLLKCMNVDKKKLLKGIKTKLKDLKYLYWKELFSKLDAIRNRVTSTYAGYLHESVIVENNVDFNKDNIYSVVLWVIKNANKYIEKSYLSFFERMAKGENVLYYKSNQRFNIDSWRYANREDKSRTPNPYKLDYRIVLPRVAYLSYSSFYHDEDWTNFLRDLKVIGRNLGFYTDNITISRFKAGQSYKEWSGDKVLFEVKHYKNGNAHIKFSIEFMEKLNIQVGRINNWIKNKAEAREEFKNISDEELDTLFEKPIGISVGDSVKMLEMF
;
A
#
# COMPACT_ATOMS: atom_id res chain seq x y z
N MET A 1 -12.43 -22.29 23.05
CA MET A 1 -11.81 -21.61 21.91
C MET A 1 -10.66 -22.48 21.45
N SER A 2 -10.69 -22.94 20.19
CA SER A 2 -9.55 -23.62 19.56
C SER A 2 -8.38 -22.64 19.52
N SER A 3 -7.16 -23.05 19.86
CA SER A 3 -6.00 -22.17 19.62
C SER A 3 -5.84 -21.94 18.11
N LEU A 4 -5.20 -20.84 17.69
CA LEU A 4 -4.96 -20.58 16.26
C LEU A 4 -4.20 -21.76 15.62
N LEU A 5 -3.27 -22.36 16.38
CA LEU A 5 -2.55 -23.57 16.00
C LEU A 5 -3.48 -24.77 15.74
N ASP A 6 -4.55 -24.92 16.53
CA ASP A 6 -5.53 -26.00 16.32
C ASP A 6 -6.36 -25.75 15.06
N LEU A 7 -6.67 -24.50 14.73
CA LEU A 7 -7.42 -24.13 13.52
C LEU A 7 -6.58 -24.40 12.26
N VAL A 8 -5.30 -24.01 12.27
CA VAL A 8 -4.33 -24.30 11.20
C VAL A 8 -4.22 -25.81 10.97
N LYS A 9 -4.10 -26.61 12.04
CA LYS A 9 -4.10 -28.08 11.97
C LYS A 9 -5.40 -28.65 11.41
N GLN A 10 -6.56 -28.14 11.83
CA GLN A 10 -7.87 -28.59 11.34
C GLN A 10 -8.03 -28.33 9.84
N ASN A 11 -7.51 -27.20 9.36
CA ASN A 11 -7.52 -26.84 7.95
C ASN A 11 -6.44 -27.55 7.10
N ASN A 12 -5.62 -28.42 7.72
CA ASN A 12 -4.45 -29.07 7.09
C ASN A 12 -3.48 -28.06 6.49
N GLU A 13 -3.35 -26.89 7.12
CA GLU A 13 -2.43 -25.83 6.74
C GLU A 13 -1.18 -25.86 7.61
N ASP A 14 -0.09 -25.32 7.08
CA ASP A 14 1.22 -25.09 7.73
C ASP A 14 1.57 -26.03 8.91
N PHE A 15 1.83 -27.29 8.57
CA PHE A 15 2.22 -28.31 9.54
C PHE A 15 3.54 -28.02 10.23
N GLU A 16 4.34 -27.04 9.80
CA GLU A 16 5.64 -26.68 10.41
C GLU A 16 5.68 -25.24 10.89
N TRP A 17 4.53 -24.63 11.19
CA TRP A 17 4.49 -23.35 11.87
C TRP A 17 5.05 -23.47 13.30
N TYR A 18 6.20 -22.82 13.56
CA TYR A 18 6.82 -22.69 14.89
C TYR A 18 6.83 -21.21 15.29
N PRO A 19 5.89 -20.77 16.15
CA PRO A 19 5.84 -19.36 16.52
C PRO A 19 7.12 -18.92 17.27
N THR A 20 7.83 -17.95 16.70
CA THR A 20 9.04 -17.37 17.30
C THR A 20 8.71 -16.74 18.65
N THR A 21 9.57 -16.98 19.66
CA THR A 21 9.33 -16.49 21.03
C THR A 21 9.86 -15.06 21.22
N ASN A 22 9.33 -14.33 22.21
CA ASN A 22 9.77 -12.96 22.49
C ASN A 22 11.25 -12.91 22.90
N GLU A 23 11.75 -13.93 23.60
CA GLU A 23 13.15 -14.01 24.02
C GLU A 23 14.08 -14.03 22.80
N MET A 24 13.72 -14.79 21.76
CA MET A 24 14.47 -14.80 20.50
C MET A 24 14.44 -13.43 19.80
N LEU A 25 13.29 -12.76 19.84
CA LEU A 25 13.12 -11.44 19.23
C LEU A 25 13.86 -10.33 20.01
N ASP A 26 13.92 -10.43 21.34
CA ASP A 26 14.64 -9.49 22.20
C ASP A 26 16.14 -9.46 21.87
N VAL A 27 16.73 -10.63 21.59
CA VAL A 27 18.14 -10.79 21.20
C VAL A 27 18.42 -10.05 19.89
N LEU A 28 17.60 -10.27 18.87
CA LEU A 28 17.70 -9.59 17.58
C LEU A 28 17.50 -8.08 17.73
N LEU A 29 16.46 -7.67 18.45
CA LEU A 29 16.13 -6.28 18.65
C LEU A 29 17.27 -5.51 19.33
N LYS A 30 17.86 -6.10 20.38
CA LYS A 30 19.00 -5.52 21.08
C LYS A 30 20.15 -5.27 20.11
N ARG A 31 20.53 -6.28 19.33
CA ARG A 31 21.64 -6.16 18.38
C ARG A 31 21.36 -5.13 17.28
N ILE A 32 20.14 -5.11 16.75
CA ILE A 32 19.73 -4.14 15.73
C ILE A 32 19.78 -2.71 16.29
N LYS A 33 19.31 -2.48 17.53
CA LYS A 33 19.37 -1.17 18.17
C LYS A 33 20.80 -0.69 18.38
N GLU A 34 21.69 -1.56 18.85
CA GLU A 34 23.12 -1.24 18.98
C GLU A 34 23.72 -0.78 17.64
N ILE A 35 23.44 -1.50 16.55
CA ILE A 35 23.95 -1.13 15.22
C ILE A 35 23.32 0.19 14.73
N LYS A 36 22.02 0.40 14.99
CA LYS A 36 21.33 1.63 14.60
C LYS A 36 21.92 2.85 15.31
N GLU A 37 22.21 2.73 16.59
CA GLU A 37 22.82 3.79 17.40
C GLU A 37 24.25 4.08 16.95
N ASP A 38 25.09 3.06 16.81
CA ASP A 38 26.49 3.21 16.38
C ASP A 38 26.61 3.85 14.98
N LYS A 39 25.70 3.50 14.07
CA LYS A 39 25.75 3.94 12.67
C LYS A 39 24.79 5.07 12.33
N ASN A 40 24.04 5.60 13.31
CA ASN A 40 22.96 6.57 13.11
C ASN A 40 22.00 6.16 11.96
N LEU A 41 21.56 4.91 11.98
CA LEU A 41 20.79 4.28 10.92
C LEU A 41 19.28 4.30 11.24
N TYR A 42 18.48 4.68 10.26
CA TYR A 42 17.02 4.56 10.30
C TYR A 42 16.58 3.33 9.50
N LEU A 43 15.58 2.59 10.00
CA LEU A 43 14.98 1.44 9.31
C LEU A 43 13.51 1.79 9.08
N GLU A 44 13.07 1.73 7.83
CA GLU A 44 11.73 2.11 7.39
C GLU A 44 10.86 0.88 7.18
N SER A 45 11.47 -0.22 6.75
CA SER A 45 10.74 -1.34 6.16
C SER A 45 11.20 -2.69 6.66
N MET A 46 10.24 -3.61 6.84
CA MET A 46 10.50 -4.99 7.22
C MET A 46 9.68 -5.98 6.41
N LEU A 47 10.30 -7.11 6.08
CA LEU A 47 9.65 -8.30 5.54
C LEU A 47 9.83 -9.49 6.49
N ASP A 48 8.76 -10.22 6.74
CA ASP A 48 8.79 -11.51 7.42
C ASP A 48 8.39 -12.62 6.43
N ILE A 49 9.26 -13.62 6.24
CA ILE A 49 9.07 -14.72 5.30
C ILE A 49 8.71 -15.99 6.07
N GLY A 50 7.51 -16.51 5.82
CA GLY A 50 6.88 -17.50 6.70
C GLY A 50 6.34 -16.81 7.96
N ALA A 51 5.62 -15.70 7.75
CA ALA A 51 5.29 -14.75 8.82
C ALA A 51 4.29 -15.30 9.85
N GLY A 52 3.59 -16.38 9.54
CA GLY A 52 2.55 -16.94 10.37
C GLY A 52 1.46 -15.92 10.69
N ASP A 53 1.17 -15.70 11.96
CA ASP A 53 0.16 -14.71 12.39
C ASP A 53 0.66 -13.24 12.38
N GLY A 54 1.90 -13.01 11.93
CA GLY A 54 2.50 -11.70 11.85
C GLY A 54 2.97 -11.12 13.20
N ARG A 55 3.07 -11.95 14.25
CA ARG A 55 3.51 -11.49 15.58
C ARG A 55 4.92 -10.89 15.59
N VAL A 56 5.83 -11.39 14.75
CA VAL A 56 7.19 -10.88 14.66
C VAL A 56 7.20 -9.48 14.07
N LEU A 57 6.44 -9.26 12.99
CA LEU A 57 6.25 -7.94 12.39
C LEU A 57 5.67 -6.94 13.41
N LYS A 58 4.63 -7.32 14.15
CA LYS A 58 4.06 -6.47 15.22
C LYS A 58 5.07 -6.13 16.31
N TYR A 59 5.86 -7.12 16.71
CA TYR A 59 6.87 -6.96 17.74
C TYR A 59 7.92 -5.91 17.30
N PHE A 60 8.45 -6.04 16.08
CA PHE A 60 9.46 -5.10 15.58
C PHE A 60 8.88 -3.73 15.27
N ASP A 61 7.68 -3.63 14.69
CA ASP A 61 7.01 -2.35 14.44
C ASP A 61 6.85 -1.55 15.73
N LYS A 62 6.33 -2.19 16.80
CA LYS A 62 6.18 -1.56 18.11
C LYS A 62 7.50 -1.03 18.69
N ASN A 63 8.60 -1.74 18.45
CA ASN A 63 9.89 -1.48 19.10
C ASN A 63 10.86 -0.63 18.26
N LEU A 64 10.68 -0.59 16.94
CA LEU A 64 11.52 0.15 15.99
C LEU A 64 10.79 1.30 15.30
N ARG A 65 9.45 1.36 15.38
CA ARG A 65 8.56 2.30 14.68
C ARG A 65 8.79 2.27 13.17
N LEU A 66 8.43 1.15 12.57
CA LEU A 66 8.60 0.95 11.14
C LEU A 66 7.45 1.63 10.40
N ASP A 67 7.72 2.13 9.20
CA ASP A 67 6.70 2.74 8.36
C ASP A 67 5.92 1.66 7.59
N ASN A 68 6.60 0.56 7.22
CA ASN A 68 6.05 -0.49 6.37
C ASN A 68 6.43 -1.89 6.85
N ILE A 69 5.42 -2.72 7.12
CA ILE A 69 5.61 -4.12 7.53
C ILE A 69 4.89 -5.08 6.58
N HIS A 70 5.64 -6.04 6.06
CA HIS A 70 5.19 -6.95 5.00
C HIS A 70 5.41 -8.40 5.35
N ALA A 71 4.56 -9.26 4.82
CA ALA A 71 4.61 -10.70 5.03
C ALA A 71 4.69 -11.48 3.73
N ILE A 72 5.38 -12.61 3.76
CA ILE A 72 5.13 -13.76 2.87
C ILE A 72 4.55 -14.88 3.73
N GLU A 73 3.33 -15.33 3.44
CA GLU A 73 2.65 -16.38 4.20
C GLU A 73 1.64 -17.13 3.34
N LYS A 74 1.60 -18.46 3.49
CA LYS A 74 0.80 -19.36 2.65
C LYS A 74 -0.51 -19.78 3.29
N SER A 75 -0.56 -19.94 4.61
CA SER A 75 -1.77 -20.35 5.31
C SER A 75 -2.80 -19.22 5.26
N LYS A 76 -3.95 -19.48 4.63
CA LYS A 76 -5.08 -18.54 4.62
C LYS A 76 -5.56 -18.26 6.03
N THR A 77 -5.59 -19.27 6.89
CA THR A 77 -5.94 -19.13 8.31
C THR A 77 -5.05 -18.12 9.02
N LEU A 78 -3.74 -18.16 8.77
CA LEU A 78 -2.78 -17.24 9.37
C LEU A 78 -2.88 -15.84 8.78
N ILE A 79 -2.98 -15.71 7.45
CA ILE A 79 -3.22 -14.43 6.74
C ILE A 79 -4.49 -13.74 7.23
N ASP A 80 -5.57 -14.49 7.44
CA ASP A 80 -6.84 -13.98 7.94
C ASP A 80 -6.69 -13.42 9.36
N SER A 81 -5.85 -14.04 10.19
CA SER A 81 -5.56 -13.59 11.56
C SER A 81 -4.62 -12.38 11.64
N MET A 82 -3.85 -12.09 10.58
CA MET A 82 -2.91 -10.98 10.57
C MET A 82 -3.57 -9.62 10.75
N ASP A 83 -2.81 -8.69 11.33
CA ASP A 83 -3.22 -7.28 11.47
C ASP A 83 -3.50 -6.63 10.13
N ARG A 84 -4.44 -5.68 10.11
CA ARG A 84 -4.68 -4.85 8.92
C ARG A 84 -3.48 -4.00 8.51
N ASN A 85 -2.54 -3.72 9.42
CA ASN A 85 -1.34 -2.97 9.10
C ASN A 85 -0.26 -3.80 8.38
N ILE A 86 -0.40 -5.13 8.33
CA ILE A 86 0.53 -6.02 7.63
C ILE A 86 -0.01 -6.27 6.23
N LEU A 87 0.76 -5.89 5.20
CA LEU A 87 0.44 -6.22 3.82
C LEU A 87 1.17 -7.53 3.43
N VAL A 88 0.41 -8.51 2.97
CA VAL A 88 0.97 -9.76 2.44
C VAL A 88 1.40 -9.52 0.99
N VAL A 89 2.71 -9.58 0.75
CA VAL A 89 3.34 -9.27 -0.55
C VAL A 89 3.70 -10.51 -1.37
N GLY A 90 3.42 -11.69 -0.81
CA GLY A 90 3.57 -13.01 -1.41
C GLY A 90 2.84 -14.07 -0.59
N SER A 91 2.17 -15.00 -1.25
CA SER A 91 1.39 -16.06 -0.60
C SER A 91 2.17 -17.37 -0.54
N ASP A 92 2.81 -17.80 -1.62
CA ASP A 92 3.75 -18.94 -1.58
C ASP A 92 5.18 -18.44 -1.70
N PHE A 93 6.03 -18.79 -0.73
CA PHE A 93 7.46 -18.49 -0.78
C PHE A 93 8.05 -18.91 -2.12
N ASN A 94 7.82 -20.15 -2.57
CA ASN A 94 8.41 -20.72 -3.78
C ASN A 94 7.93 -20.08 -5.08
N GLN A 95 6.75 -19.46 -5.08
CA GLN A 95 6.17 -18.79 -6.25
C GLN A 95 6.40 -17.28 -6.24
N THR A 96 6.77 -16.71 -5.08
CA THR A 96 7.02 -15.27 -4.94
C THR A 96 8.44 -14.93 -5.36
N SER A 97 8.60 -13.94 -6.25
CA SER A 97 9.90 -13.39 -6.62
C SER A 97 10.49 -12.61 -5.43
N LEU A 98 11.68 -13.02 -4.95
CA LEU A 98 12.42 -12.29 -3.92
C LEU A 98 13.40 -11.26 -4.50
N ILE A 99 13.76 -11.43 -5.77
CA ILE A 99 14.79 -10.63 -6.47
C ILE A 99 14.37 -9.15 -6.55
N GLU A 100 13.07 -8.89 -6.68
CA GLU A 100 12.50 -7.54 -6.73
C GLU A 100 12.17 -6.95 -5.34
N LYS A 101 12.32 -7.74 -4.28
CA LYS A 101 11.98 -7.32 -2.91
C LYS A 101 13.18 -6.63 -2.28
N THR A 102 12.96 -5.39 -1.83
CA THR A 102 13.96 -4.59 -1.14
C THR A 102 13.39 -4.12 0.19
N TYR A 103 14.06 -4.49 1.29
CA TYR A 103 13.63 -4.18 2.66
C TYR A 103 14.83 -3.90 3.55
N ASP A 104 14.69 -3.05 4.56
CA ASP A 104 15.81 -2.76 5.47
C ASP A 104 16.10 -3.95 6.39
N LEU A 105 15.04 -4.63 6.85
CA LEU A 105 15.11 -5.82 7.68
C LEU A 105 14.28 -6.96 7.08
N VAL A 106 14.89 -8.12 6.89
CA VAL A 106 14.21 -9.37 6.53
C VAL A 106 14.32 -10.31 7.70
N PHE A 107 13.20 -10.90 8.12
CA PHE A 107 13.17 -11.98 9.12
C PHE A 107 12.62 -13.26 8.50
N CYS A 108 13.12 -14.41 8.98
CA CYS A 108 12.58 -15.71 8.62
C CYS A 108 12.89 -16.76 9.71
N ASN A 109 11.86 -17.49 10.15
CA ASN A 109 11.99 -18.74 10.91
C ASN A 109 11.44 -19.87 10.02
N PRO A 110 12.26 -20.44 9.12
CA PRO A 110 11.79 -21.31 8.07
C PRO A 110 11.33 -22.68 8.61
N PRO A 111 10.54 -23.44 7.84
CA PRO A 111 10.25 -24.84 8.14
C PRO A 111 11.54 -25.67 8.25
N TYR A 112 11.77 -26.36 9.36
CA TYR A 112 13.07 -27.02 9.63
C TYR A 112 13.37 -28.22 8.72
N SER A 113 12.35 -28.80 8.08
CA SER A 113 12.52 -29.81 7.04
C SER A 113 13.18 -29.26 5.76
N SER A 114 12.94 -27.99 5.44
CA SER A 114 13.35 -27.33 4.19
C SER A 114 14.13 -26.02 4.41
N TYR A 115 14.63 -25.80 5.62
CA TYR A 115 15.34 -24.57 6.00
C TYR A 115 16.53 -24.29 5.06
N LYS A 116 17.21 -25.32 4.54
CA LYS A 116 18.38 -25.16 3.70
C LYS A 116 18.03 -24.44 2.41
N GLU A 117 16.98 -24.90 1.73
CA GLU A 117 16.49 -24.30 0.50
C GLU A 117 16.03 -22.86 0.74
N TRP A 118 15.32 -22.61 1.85
CA TRP A 118 14.87 -21.28 2.23
C TRP A 118 16.03 -20.32 2.50
N VAL A 119 16.99 -20.72 3.34
CA VAL A 119 18.18 -19.91 3.69
C VAL A 119 18.97 -19.58 2.44
N MET A 120 19.31 -20.57 1.61
CA MET A 120 20.08 -20.34 0.39
C MET A 120 19.38 -19.35 -0.54
N ARG A 121 18.06 -19.46 -0.67
CA ARG A 121 17.28 -18.62 -1.55
C ARG A 121 17.19 -17.18 -1.05
N ILE A 122 16.86 -16.99 0.23
CA ILE A 122 16.83 -15.67 0.87
C ILE A 122 18.20 -14.98 0.70
N LEU A 123 19.29 -15.67 1.03
CA LEU A 123 20.63 -15.11 0.93
C LEU A 123 21.08 -14.83 -0.51
N ARG A 124 20.55 -15.51 -1.53
CA ARG A 124 20.87 -15.25 -2.95
C ARG A 124 20.03 -14.13 -3.56
N GLU A 125 18.75 -14.09 -3.24
CA GLU A 125 17.78 -13.32 -4.02
C GLU A 125 17.41 -11.99 -3.37
N ILE A 126 17.30 -11.91 -2.04
CA ILE A 126 16.72 -10.72 -1.40
C ILE A 126 17.71 -9.57 -1.29
N ASN A 127 17.24 -8.35 -1.58
CA ASN A 127 18.02 -7.14 -1.34
C ASN A 127 17.68 -6.56 0.04
N SER A 128 18.58 -6.71 1.01
CA SER A 128 18.36 -6.21 2.36
C SER A 128 19.65 -5.80 3.08
N LEU A 129 19.52 -4.82 3.97
CA LEU A 129 20.60 -4.42 4.86
C LEU A 129 20.82 -5.45 5.97
N PHE A 130 19.74 -6.00 6.53
CA PHE A 130 19.77 -7.00 7.58
C PHE A 130 18.89 -8.19 7.23
N ILE A 131 19.45 -9.40 7.35
CA ILE A 131 18.68 -10.64 7.24
C ILE A 131 18.83 -11.40 8.57
N ALA A 132 17.74 -11.53 9.31
CA ALA A 132 17.66 -12.20 10.60
C ALA A 132 17.00 -13.57 10.43
N LEU A 133 17.72 -14.64 10.77
CA LEU A 133 17.26 -16.02 10.58
C LEU A 133 17.27 -16.77 11.92
N VAL A 134 16.20 -17.53 12.20
CA VAL A 134 16.16 -18.52 13.29
C VAL A 134 16.22 -19.90 12.65
N ILE A 135 17.39 -20.53 12.64
CA ILE A 135 17.66 -21.71 11.81
C ILE A 135 18.35 -22.84 12.58
N PRO A 136 18.12 -24.12 12.21
CA PRO A 136 18.78 -25.26 12.87
C PRO A 136 20.31 -25.13 12.89
N SER A 137 20.96 -25.29 14.05
CA SER A 137 22.41 -25.04 14.23
C SER A 137 23.32 -25.85 13.31
N ARG A 138 22.82 -26.94 12.73
CA ARG A 138 23.50 -27.74 11.69
C ARG A 138 23.83 -26.95 10.41
N TRP A 139 23.26 -25.76 10.21
CA TRP A 139 23.60 -24.88 9.09
C TRP A 139 25.09 -24.49 9.09
N GLN A 140 25.73 -24.46 10.27
CA GLN A 140 27.15 -24.11 10.43
C GLN A 140 28.08 -25.10 9.73
N ASP A 141 27.65 -26.34 9.49
CA ASP A 141 28.43 -27.36 8.78
C ASP A 141 28.00 -27.54 7.32
N ASP A 142 26.99 -26.78 6.86
CA ASP A 142 26.46 -26.91 5.51
C ASP A 142 27.34 -26.15 4.49
N SER A 143 28.01 -26.91 3.62
CA SER A 143 28.91 -26.36 2.60
C SER A 143 28.19 -25.56 1.52
N ASP A 144 26.89 -25.81 1.26
CA ASP A 144 26.13 -25.07 0.26
C ASP A 144 25.78 -23.68 0.79
N ILE A 145 25.35 -23.59 2.05
CA ILE A 145 25.05 -22.31 2.70
C ILE A 145 26.33 -21.46 2.79
N LYS A 146 27.47 -22.05 3.18
CA LYS A 146 28.76 -21.35 3.20
C LYS A 146 29.13 -20.78 1.84
N ARG A 147 29.01 -21.58 0.77
CA ARG A 147 29.25 -21.12 -0.60
C ARG A 147 28.35 -19.97 -1.01
N VAL A 148 27.08 -19.96 -0.56
CA VAL A 148 26.17 -18.84 -0.83
C VAL A 148 26.65 -17.57 -0.12
N ILE A 149 27.01 -17.66 1.15
CA ILE A 149 27.52 -16.53 1.93
C ILE A 149 28.78 -15.96 1.27
N GLU A 150 29.74 -16.82 0.93
CA GLU A 150 31.00 -16.42 0.27
C GLU A 150 30.77 -15.80 -1.12
N SER A 151 29.74 -16.24 -1.85
CA SER A 151 29.43 -15.73 -3.18
C SER A 151 28.78 -14.34 -3.18
N ARG A 152 28.24 -13.89 -2.05
CA ARG A 152 27.58 -12.59 -1.91
C ARG A 152 28.54 -11.60 -1.26
N LYS A 153 29.07 -10.65 -2.03
CA LYS A 153 30.10 -9.75 -1.52
C LYS A 153 29.54 -8.84 -0.43
N GLY A 154 30.38 -8.55 0.56
CA GLY A 154 30.01 -7.70 1.69
C GLY A 154 28.97 -8.31 2.64
N LEU A 155 28.55 -9.56 2.44
CA LEU A 155 27.67 -10.24 3.39
C LEU A 155 28.48 -10.78 4.57
N GLU A 156 28.30 -10.18 5.73
CA GLU A 156 28.83 -10.69 6.99
C GLU A 156 27.70 -11.33 7.80
N TYR A 157 28.04 -12.19 8.77
CA TYR A 157 27.07 -12.77 9.68
C TYR A 157 27.60 -12.85 11.11
N GLU A 158 26.67 -12.87 12.06
CA GLU A 158 26.92 -13.03 13.49
C GLU A 158 25.90 -14.01 14.06
N VAL A 159 26.38 -15.04 14.78
CA VAL A 159 25.51 -15.89 15.60
C VAL A 159 25.30 -15.20 16.93
N LEU A 160 24.08 -14.75 17.19
CA LEU A 160 23.76 -13.96 18.39
C LEU A 160 23.53 -14.87 19.60
N GLU A 161 22.81 -15.97 19.40
CA GLU A 161 22.49 -16.93 20.45
C GLU A 161 22.15 -18.30 19.84
N SER A 162 22.38 -19.37 20.60
CA SER A 162 21.91 -20.73 20.30
C SER A 162 20.91 -21.16 21.37
N THR A 163 19.74 -21.64 20.97
CA THR A 163 18.60 -21.96 21.84
C THR A 163 17.79 -23.16 21.33
N ASP A 164 16.62 -23.41 21.91
CA ASP A 164 15.68 -24.46 21.51
C ASP A 164 14.20 -24.03 21.70
N PHE A 165 13.28 -24.87 21.20
CA PHE A 165 11.84 -24.66 21.32
C PHE A 165 11.19 -25.55 22.41
N LEU A 166 11.92 -26.09 23.38
CA LEU A 166 11.34 -27.06 24.34
C LEU A 166 10.17 -26.46 25.14
N ASN A 167 10.26 -25.19 25.51
CA ASN A 167 9.26 -24.45 26.30
C ASN A 167 8.37 -23.51 25.47
N ALA A 168 8.40 -23.59 24.13
CA ALA A 168 7.63 -22.72 23.26
C ALA A 168 6.17 -23.16 23.10
N GLU A 169 5.31 -22.28 22.55
CA GLU A 169 3.90 -22.56 22.24
C GLU A 169 3.73 -23.86 21.42
N ARG A 170 4.68 -24.10 20.53
CA ARG A 170 4.85 -25.38 19.85
C ARG A 170 6.21 -25.98 20.23
N SER A 171 6.20 -26.97 21.13
CA SER A 171 7.43 -27.63 21.54
C SER A 171 8.11 -28.40 20.40
N ALA A 172 9.42 -28.18 20.21
CA ALA A 172 10.26 -28.96 19.30
C ALA A 172 11.63 -29.25 19.91
N ARG A 173 12.23 -30.40 19.56
CA ARG A 173 13.57 -30.81 20.03
C ARG A 173 14.72 -30.19 19.23
N ALA A 174 14.42 -29.28 18.29
CA ALA A 174 15.42 -28.68 17.42
C ALA A 174 16.25 -27.65 18.19
N LYS A 175 17.58 -27.79 18.13
CA LYS A 175 18.50 -26.73 18.51
C LYS A 175 18.63 -25.75 17.33
N VAL A 176 18.48 -24.48 17.62
CA VAL A 176 18.48 -23.41 16.61
C VAL A 176 19.47 -22.33 16.99
N ASP A 177 19.98 -21.64 15.98
CA ASP A 177 20.76 -20.43 16.11
C ASP A 177 19.94 -19.23 15.65
N ILE A 178 20.09 -18.13 16.36
CA ILE A 178 19.63 -16.81 15.96
C ILE A 178 20.79 -16.12 15.24
N VAL A 179 20.67 -15.95 13.94
CA VAL A 179 21.75 -15.46 13.07
C VAL A 179 21.35 -14.14 12.45
N LEU A 180 22.23 -13.14 12.53
CA LEU A 180 22.05 -11.85 11.88
C LEU A 180 23.10 -11.69 10.77
N PHE A 181 22.64 -11.67 9.53
CA PHE A 181 23.43 -11.28 8.37
C PHE A 181 23.33 -9.78 8.13
N LYS A 182 24.44 -9.17 7.71
CA LYS A 182 24.58 -7.74 7.49
C LYS A 182 25.25 -7.52 6.15
N THR A 183 24.64 -6.72 5.30
CA THR A 183 25.26 -6.32 4.04
C THR A 183 26.10 -5.05 4.29
N ILE A 184 27.42 -5.17 4.21
CA ILE A 184 28.33 -4.02 4.26
C ILE A 184 28.38 -3.37 2.89
N ARG A 185 27.88 -2.14 2.82
CA ARG A 185 28.12 -1.24 1.68
C ARG A 185 29.54 -0.67 1.80
N VAL A 186 30.44 -1.06 0.90
CA VAL A 186 31.79 -0.46 0.84
C VAL A 186 31.65 0.96 0.29
N THR A 187 32.01 1.96 1.10
CA THR A 187 32.07 3.36 0.67
C THR A 187 33.47 3.93 0.86
N ASP A 188 34.00 4.58 -0.17
CA ASP A 188 35.09 5.54 0.00
C ASP A 188 34.68 6.65 0.98
N LYS A 189 35.63 7.03 1.83
CA LYS A 189 35.46 7.65 3.16
C LYS A 189 34.71 9.00 3.24
N ASN A 190 34.17 9.56 2.17
CA ASN A 190 33.57 10.90 2.16
C ASN A 190 32.26 11.07 1.35
N ALA A 191 31.64 10.01 0.82
CA ALA A 191 30.40 10.14 0.05
C ALA A 191 29.16 9.69 0.85
N LYS A 192 28.16 10.58 0.94
CA LYS A 192 26.78 10.18 1.20
C LYS A 192 26.30 9.31 0.02
N TYR A 193 26.33 7.99 0.24
CA TYR A 193 25.74 6.90 -0.56
C TYR A 193 26.28 6.63 -1.97
N GLY A 194 26.52 5.34 -2.27
CA GLY A 194 26.35 4.74 -3.60
C GLY A 194 27.56 4.02 -4.20
N VAL A 195 27.68 2.71 -3.96
CA VAL A 195 27.74 1.70 -5.02
C VAL A 195 26.91 0.52 -4.52
N ASP A 196 25.71 0.38 -5.08
CA ASP A 196 24.77 -0.73 -4.82
C ASP A 196 25.27 -1.92 -5.66
N GLU A 197 25.64 -3.04 -5.03
CA GLU A 197 25.51 -4.30 -5.78
C GLU A 197 24.01 -4.44 -6.06
N ASP A 198 23.60 -4.24 -7.32
CA ASP A 198 22.22 -4.46 -7.74
C ASP A 198 21.99 -5.97 -7.78
N VAL A 199 21.68 -6.56 -6.61
CA VAL A 199 21.35 -7.98 -6.44
C VAL A 199 20.33 -8.44 -7.49
N PHE A 200 19.42 -7.53 -7.88
CA PHE A 200 18.49 -7.79 -8.97
C PHE A 200 19.21 -7.94 -10.32
N ALA A 201 20.11 -7.02 -10.67
CA ALA A 201 20.89 -7.09 -11.91
C ALA A 201 21.77 -8.35 -11.96
N ASP A 202 22.46 -8.69 -10.87
CA ASP A 202 23.30 -9.89 -10.82
C ASP A 202 22.49 -11.17 -10.99
N ASN A 203 21.33 -11.25 -10.35
CA ASN A 203 20.43 -12.38 -10.52
C ASN A 203 19.86 -12.44 -11.93
N LEU A 204 19.50 -11.30 -12.52
CA LEU A 204 18.97 -11.23 -13.87
C LEU A 204 20.02 -11.67 -14.91
N ILE A 205 21.27 -11.22 -14.77
CA ILE A 205 22.37 -11.63 -15.64
C ILE A 205 22.59 -13.14 -15.55
N LYS A 206 22.59 -13.71 -14.34
CA LYS A 206 22.78 -15.16 -14.13
C LYS A 206 21.61 -15.97 -14.68
N GLN A 207 20.37 -15.56 -14.38
CA GLN A 207 19.15 -16.30 -14.73
C GLN A 207 18.95 -16.40 -16.24
N PHE A 208 19.16 -15.30 -16.96
CA PHE A 208 19.01 -15.25 -18.43
C PHE A 208 20.34 -15.47 -19.16
N ASN A 209 21.40 -15.84 -18.43
CA ASN A 209 22.74 -16.10 -18.94
C ASN A 209 23.28 -14.94 -19.82
N LEU A 210 23.01 -13.69 -19.42
CA LEU A 210 23.36 -12.49 -20.17
C LEU A 210 24.84 -12.09 -20.03
N GLN A 211 25.66 -12.90 -19.37
CA GLN A 211 27.06 -12.58 -19.11
C GLN A 211 27.82 -12.25 -20.40
N LYS A 212 27.67 -13.12 -21.42
CA LYS A 212 28.31 -12.98 -22.73
C LYS A 212 27.81 -11.78 -23.53
N LEU A 213 26.61 -11.29 -23.23
CA LEU A 213 26.02 -10.14 -23.89
C LEU A 213 26.78 -8.84 -23.57
N PHE A 214 27.42 -8.81 -22.39
CA PHE A 214 27.91 -7.59 -21.77
C PHE A 214 29.42 -7.49 -21.66
N ASP A 215 30.17 -8.46 -22.21
CA ASP A 215 31.65 -8.50 -22.12
C ASP A 215 32.33 -7.29 -22.80
N ASP A 216 31.57 -6.49 -23.55
CA ASP A 216 32.06 -5.58 -24.58
C ASP A 216 31.26 -4.26 -24.68
N ILE A 217 30.28 -4.02 -23.78
CA ILE A 217 29.42 -2.83 -23.78
C ILE A 217 29.86 -1.90 -22.65
N GLU A 218 30.33 -0.69 -23.00
CA GLU A 218 30.72 0.34 -22.02
C GLU A 218 29.52 0.87 -21.21
N GLU A 219 29.80 1.34 -19.99
CA GLU A 219 28.79 1.91 -19.09
C GLU A 219 28.75 3.44 -19.18
N GLU A 220 27.58 4.02 -19.46
CA GLU A 220 27.33 5.46 -19.31
C GLU A 220 26.35 5.77 -18.17
N GLU A 221 26.54 6.91 -17.49
CA GLU A 221 25.56 7.45 -16.54
C GLU A 221 24.32 7.99 -17.27
N TYR A 222 23.12 7.63 -16.82
CA TYR A 222 21.91 8.05 -17.50
C TYR A 222 20.67 8.23 -16.61
N ASN A 223 19.98 9.36 -16.82
CA ASN A 223 18.71 9.73 -16.20
C ASN A 223 17.55 9.65 -17.21
N TYR A 224 17.01 8.46 -17.46
CA TYR A 224 15.74 8.28 -18.19
C TYR A 224 14.54 8.17 -17.27
N LYS A 225 13.41 8.77 -17.65
CA LYS A 225 12.08 8.57 -17.06
C LYS A 225 11.14 8.01 -18.13
N PHE A 226 10.70 6.77 -17.97
CA PHE A 226 9.60 6.21 -18.75
C PHE A 226 8.26 6.75 -18.22
N GLY A 227 7.28 6.92 -19.11
CA GLY A 227 5.89 7.21 -18.74
C GLY A 227 5.12 5.92 -18.46
N LEU A 228 4.12 5.99 -17.58
CA LEU A 228 3.24 4.86 -17.27
C LEU A 228 2.55 4.33 -18.54
N PRO A 229 2.48 3.00 -18.76
CA PRO A 229 1.77 2.45 -19.90
C PRO A 229 0.27 2.74 -19.81
N LYS A 230 -0.30 3.32 -20.87
CA LYS A 230 -1.74 3.25 -21.15
C LYS A 230 -1.99 2.03 -22.01
N ASN A 231 -2.87 1.14 -21.58
CA ASN A 231 -3.27 0.00 -22.39
C ASN A 231 -4.80 -0.07 -22.47
N ASP A 232 -5.36 0.75 -23.36
CA ASP A 232 -6.80 0.81 -23.63
C ASP A 232 -7.35 -0.58 -24.05
N SER A 233 -6.50 -1.45 -24.61
CA SER A 233 -6.89 -2.81 -25.03
C SER A 233 -7.24 -3.75 -23.87
N LEU A 234 -6.56 -3.63 -22.72
CA LEU A 234 -6.87 -4.48 -21.56
C LEU A 234 -8.21 -4.07 -20.94
N GLU A 235 -8.44 -2.76 -20.79
CA GLU A 235 -9.69 -2.19 -20.28
C GLU A 235 -10.90 -2.59 -21.14
N GLU A 236 -10.74 -2.65 -22.48
CA GLU A 236 -11.77 -3.11 -23.42
C GLU A 236 -12.09 -4.59 -23.28
N LYS A 237 -11.05 -5.44 -23.12
CA LYS A 237 -11.22 -6.89 -22.98
C LYS A 237 -11.98 -7.25 -21.70
N THR A 238 -11.64 -6.61 -20.56
CA THR A 238 -12.26 -6.93 -19.27
C THR A 238 -13.73 -6.51 -19.18
N TYR A 239 -14.16 -5.51 -19.96
CA TYR A 239 -15.57 -5.08 -19.99
C TYR A 239 -16.52 -6.19 -20.47
N GLN A 240 -16.00 -7.16 -21.22
CA GLN A 240 -16.77 -8.28 -21.78
C GLN A 240 -16.77 -9.52 -20.88
N VAL A 241 -16.02 -9.50 -19.77
CA VAL A 241 -15.83 -10.65 -18.88
C VAL A 241 -16.85 -10.59 -17.73
N ALA A 242 -17.47 -11.73 -17.41
CA ALA A 242 -18.34 -11.81 -16.24
C ALA A 242 -17.53 -11.64 -14.95
N ASN A 243 -18.10 -10.99 -13.93
CA ASN A 243 -17.37 -10.68 -12.68
C ASN A 243 -16.78 -11.93 -11.99
N GLY A 244 -17.44 -13.08 -12.07
CA GLY A 244 -16.94 -14.35 -11.49
C GLY A 244 -15.72 -14.93 -12.22
N ASP A 245 -15.49 -14.54 -13.47
CA ASP A 245 -14.39 -15.04 -14.30
C ASP A 245 -13.24 -14.00 -14.42
N LEU A 246 -13.40 -12.82 -13.82
CA LEU A 246 -12.46 -11.70 -14.00
C LEU A 246 -11.04 -12.04 -13.52
N ILE A 247 -10.92 -12.69 -12.36
CA ILE A 247 -9.61 -13.02 -11.78
C ILE A 247 -8.89 -14.04 -12.67
N GLU A 248 -9.58 -15.10 -13.06
CA GLU A 248 -9.04 -16.13 -13.94
C GLU A 248 -8.61 -15.53 -15.29
N PHE A 249 -9.45 -14.67 -15.87
CA PHE A 249 -9.11 -13.96 -17.11
C PHE A 249 -7.84 -13.11 -16.95
N LEU A 250 -7.78 -12.23 -15.94
CA LEU A 250 -6.64 -11.35 -15.72
C LEU A 250 -5.35 -12.13 -15.45
N VAL A 251 -5.40 -13.20 -14.65
CA VAL A 251 -4.24 -14.05 -14.37
C VAL A 251 -3.76 -14.73 -15.66
N SER A 252 -4.68 -15.28 -16.46
CA SER A 252 -4.31 -15.96 -17.71
C SER A 252 -3.65 -15.03 -18.74
N GLU A 253 -4.16 -13.80 -18.90
CA GLU A 253 -3.57 -12.82 -19.81
C GLU A 253 -2.23 -12.29 -19.27
N TYR A 254 -2.10 -12.09 -17.94
CA TYR A 254 -0.84 -11.72 -17.32
C TYR A 254 0.24 -12.79 -17.53
N GLU A 255 -0.08 -14.06 -17.25
CA GLU A 255 0.84 -15.18 -17.42
C GLU A 255 1.31 -15.30 -18.87
N LYS A 256 0.38 -15.11 -19.83
CA LYS A 256 0.72 -15.10 -21.25
C LYS A 256 1.71 -14.00 -21.60
N GLU A 257 1.41 -12.74 -21.26
CA GLU A 257 2.31 -11.60 -21.55
C GLU A 257 3.65 -11.73 -20.82
N TYR A 258 3.63 -12.24 -19.58
CA TYR A 258 4.84 -12.51 -18.81
C TYR A 258 5.71 -13.57 -19.49
N ASN A 259 5.12 -14.69 -19.91
CA ASN A 259 5.85 -15.76 -20.59
C ASN A 259 6.42 -15.30 -21.94
N GLU A 260 5.67 -14.53 -22.72
CA GLU A 260 6.17 -13.93 -23.97
C GLU A 260 7.38 -13.00 -23.70
N PHE A 261 7.34 -12.24 -22.61
CA PHE A 261 8.46 -11.39 -22.19
C PHE A 261 9.68 -12.21 -21.76
N ILE A 262 9.49 -13.26 -20.96
CA ILE A 262 10.55 -14.18 -20.53
C ILE A 262 11.20 -14.89 -21.72
N GLU A 263 10.42 -15.38 -22.68
CA GLU A 263 10.93 -15.95 -23.92
C GLU A 263 11.76 -14.95 -24.73
N SER A 264 11.32 -13.70 -24.80
CA SER A 264 12.08 -12.61 -25.45
C SER A 264 13.42 -12.35 -24.75
N LEU A 265 13.46 -12.40 -23.42
CA LEU A 265 14.72 -12.28 -22.66
C LEU A 265 15.66 -13.45 -22.91
N ASN A 266 15.14 -14.67 -23.02
CA ASN A 266 15.94 -15.84 -23.36
C ASN A 266 16.56 -15.72 -24.76
N HIS A 267 15.82 -15.17 -25.73
CA HIS A 267 16.34 -14.90 -27.07
C HIS A 267 17.39 -13.79 -27.11
N LEU A 268 17.40 -12.88 -26.14
CA LEU A 268 18.35 -11.77 -26.07
C LEU A 268 19.80 -12.26 -26.04
N ASN A 269 20.06 -13.39 -25.37
CA ASN A 269 21.40 -13.99 -25.29
C ASN A 269 21.90 -14.55 -26.63
N ALA A 270 21.01 -14.76 -27.61
CA ALA A 270 21.40 -15.18 -28.96
C ALA A 270 21.83 -14.00 -29.85
N ILE A 271 21.62 -12.75 -29.42
CA ILE A 271 21.98 -11.57 -30.19
C ILE A 271 23.49 -11.33 -30.07
N ASN A 272 24.14 -11.08 -31.21
CA ASN A 272 25.55 -10.73 -31.27
C ASN A 272 25.82 -9.36 -30.62
N SER A 273 26.84 -9.28 -29.75
CA SER A 273 27.23 -8.05 -29.04
C SER A 273 27.58 -6.88 -29.98
N ASP A 274 28.18 -7.15 -31.15
CA ASP A 274 28.50 -6.11 -32.13
C ASP A 274 27.24 -5.48 -32.74
N LEU A 275 26.15 -6.23 -32.87
CA LEU A 275 24.87 -5.69 -33.32
C LEU A 275 24.26 -4.77 -32.26
N LEU A 276 24.36 -5.15 -30.98
CA LEU A 276 23.90 -4.32 -29.87
C LEU A 276 24.68 -3.01 -29.77
N LYS A 277 26.01 -3.07 -29.96
CA LYS A 277 26.86 -1.87 -30.08
C LYS A 277 26.42 -1.00 -31.26
N CYS A 278 26.20 -1.59 -32.44
CA CYS A 278 25.68 -0.85 -33.61
C CYS A 278 24.35 -0.14 -33.32
N MET A 279 23.51 -0.74 -32.47
CA MET A 279 22.23 -0.18 -32.03
C MET A 279 22.35 0.80 -30.84
N ASN A 280 23.57 1.08 -30.37
CA ASN A 280 23.85 1.93 -29.22
C ASN A 280 23.14 1.47 -27.93
N VAL A 281 23.08 0.15 -27.72
CA VAL A 281 22.49 -0.47 -26.53
C VAL A 281 23.51 -0.45 -25.39
N ASP A 282 23.13 0.13 -24.26
CA ASP A 282 23.93 0.18 -23.03
C ASP A 282 23.43 -0.87 -22.01
N LYS A 283 24.37 -1.52 -21.30
CA LYS A 283 24.09 -2.57 -20.32
C LYS A 283 23.16 -2.09 -19.21
N LYS A 284 23.47 -0.94 -18.58
CA LYS A 284 22.69 -0.39 -17.47
C LYS A 284 21.28 -0.01 -17.92
N LYS A 285 21.13 0.59 -19.10
CA LYS A 285 19.85 0.94 -19.73
C LYS A 285 19.03 -0.31 -20.01
N LEU A 286 19.65 -1.36 -20.55
CA LEU A 286 18.97 -2.62 -20.83
C LEU A 286 18.46 -3.27 -19.53
N LEU A 287 19.32 -3.45 -18.52
CA LEU A 287 18.94 -4.05 -17.23
C LEU A 287 17.85 -3.23 -16.52
N LYS A 288 17.98 -1.90 -16.51
CA LYS A 288 16.95 -0.99 -15.98
C LYS A 288 15.65 -1.08 -16.78
N GLY A 289 15.73 -1.19 -18.10
CA GLY A 289 14.58 -1.35 -19.00
C GLY A 289 13.83 -2.65 -18.72
N ILE A 290 14.55 -3.76 -18.54
CA ILE A 290 13.98 -5.07 -18.18
C ILE A 290 13.29 -4.99 -16.81
N LYS A 291 13.97 -4.43 -15.79
CA LYS A 291 13.41 -4.20 -14.45
C LYS A 291 12.14 -3.37 -14.50
N THR A 292 12.14 -2.29 -15.28
CA THR A 292 10.99 -1.40 -15.44
C THR A 292 9.84 -2.11 -16.14
N LYS A 293 10.12 -2.87 -17.21
CA LYS A 293 9.09 -3.59 -17.96
C LYS A 293 8.37 -4.65 -17.12
N LEU A 294 9.09 -5.37 -16.25
CA LEU A 294 8.50 -6.32 -15.29
C LEU A 294 7.56 -5.61 -14.30
N LYS A 295 8.00 -4.47 -13.75
CA LYS A 295 7.17 -3.65 -12.84
C LYS A 295 5.94 -3.10 -13.54
N ASP A 296 6.10 -2.58 -14.76
CA ASP A 296 5.03 -2.01 -15.57
C ASP A 296 3.96 -3.05 -15.92
N LEU A 297 4.38 -4.29 -16.21
CA LEU A 297 3.45 -5.39 -16.48
C LEU A 297 2.60 -5.70 -15.24
N LYS A 298 3.21 -5.90 -14.08
CA LYS A 298 2.47 -6.11 -12.81
C LYS A 298 1.55 -4.93 -12.51
N TYR A 299 2.05 -3.71 -12.68
CA TYR A 299 1.30 -2.49 -12.45
C TYR A 299 0.04 -2.42 -13.30
N LEU A 300 0.14 -2.75 -14.59
CA LEU A 300 -0.98 -2.72 -15.51
C LEU A 300 -2.13 -3.62 -15.04
N TYR A 301 -1.82 -4.87 -14.68
CA TYR A 301 -2.83 -5.86 -14.28
C TYR A 301 -3.43 -5.57 -12.91
N TRP A 302 -2.61 -5.13 -11.95
CA TRP A 302 -3.14 -4.68 -10.67
C TRP A 302 -4.02 -3.43 -10.82
N LYS A 303 -3.60 -2.44 -11.60
CA LYS A 303 -4.40 -1.24 -11.89
C LYS A 303 -5.76 -1.63 -12.46
N GLU A 304 -5.77 -2.57 -13.40
CA GLU A 304 -7.00 -3.07 -14.00
C GLU A 304 -7.90 -3.74 -12.96
N LEU A 305 -7.37 -4.65 -12.12
CA LEU A 305 -8.12 -5.28 -11.03
C LEU A 305 -8.73 -4.25 -10.09
N PHE A 306 -7.93 -3.30 -9.58
CA PHE A 306 -8.40 -2.25 -8.67
C PHE A 306 -9.47 -1.37 -9.32
N SER A 307 -9.41 -1.15 -10.63
CA SER A 307 -10.43 -0.39 -11.35
C SER A 307 -11.82 -1.06 -11.28
N LYS A 308 -11.86 -2.40 -11.14
CA LYS A 308 -13.09 -3.21 -11.06
C LYS A 308 -13.58 -3.47 -9.63
N LEU A 309 -12.81 -3.07 -8.60
CA LEU A 309 -13.23 -3.15 -7.19
C LEU A 309 -14.22 -2.02 -6.83
N ASP A 310 -15.36 -1.98 -7.53
CA ASP A 310 -16.39 -0.94 -7.43
C ASP A 310 -16.89 -0.71 -5.99
N ALA A 311 -16.96 -1.77 -5.19
CA ALA A 311 -17.42 -1.71 -3.80
C ALA A 311 -16.57 -0.77 -2.93
N ILE A 312 -15.29 -0.60 -3.27
CA ILE A 312 -14.35 0.27 -2.56
C ILE A 312 -14.10 1.54 -3.37
N ARG A 313 -13.79 1.42 -4.67
CA ARG A 313 -13.49 2.55 -5.56
C ARG A 313 -14.57 3.63 -5.50
N ASN A 314 -15.84 3.24 -5.45
CA ASN A 314 -16.95 4.20 -5.45
C ASN A 314 -17.24 4.83 -4.09
N ARG A 315 -16.51 4.43 -3.04
CA ARG A 315 -16.66 4.89 -1.65
C ARG A 315 -15.46 5.66 -1.09
N VAL A 316 -14.30 5.60 -1.75
CA VAL A 316 -13.10 6.37 -1.35
C VAL A 316 -12.81 7.50 -2.33
N THR A 317 -12.33 8.64 -1.84
CA THR A 317 -11.97 9.79 -2.70
C THR A 317 -10.74 9.47 -3.54
N SER A 318 -10.53 10.25 -4.60
CA SER A 318 -9.47 10.04 -5.59
C SER A 318 -8.07 9.86 -4.96
N THR A 319 -7.76 10.67 -3.95
CA THR A 319 -6.52 10.58 -3.18
C THR A 319 -6.33 9.21 -2.50
N TYR A 320 -7.36 8.68 -1.84
CA TYR A 320 -7.23 7.41 -1.11
C TYR A 320 -7.41 6.18 -2.00
N ALA A 321 -8.14 6.31 -3.11
CA ALA A 321 -8.10 5.31 -4.19
C ALA A 321 -6.67 5.18 -4.74
N GLY A 322 -6.00 6.31 -4.99
CA GLY A 322 -4.60 6.36 -5.38
C GLY A 322 -3.67 5.71 -4.37
N TYR A 323 -3.82 6.04 -3.06
CA TYR A 323 -3.01 5.43 -2.01
C TYR A 323 -3.18 3.90 -1.92
N LEU A 324 -4.41 3.39 -1.96
CA LEU A 324 -4.66 1.93 -1.94
C LEU A 324 -3.95 1.22 -3.09
N HIS A 325 -3.96 1.84 -4.26
CA HIS A 325 -3.30 1.34 -5.45
C HIS A 325 -1.76 1.45 -5.33
N GLU A 326 -1.22 2.62 -5.00
CA GLU A 326 0.23 2.88 -4.88
C GLU A 326 0.89 2.03 -3.80
N SER A 327 0.29 1.96 -2.60
CA SER A 327 0.81 1.21 -1.45
C SER A 327 0.88 -0.30 -1.71
N VAL A 328 0.02 -0.85 -2.56
CA VAL A 328 0.04 -2.28 -2.91
C VAL A 328 1.01 -2.55 -4.07
N ILE A 329 1.05 -1.69 -5.08
CA ILE A 329 1.58 -2.06 -6.40
C ILE A 329 2.97 -1.45 -6.65
N VAL A 330 3.13 -0.15 -6.39
CA VAL A 330 4.31 0.60 -6.84
C VAL A 330 5.48 0.43 -5.87
N GLU A 331 5.18 0.34 -4.57
CA GLU A 331 6.21 0.33 -3.53
C GLU A 331 6.67 -1.08 -3.17
N ASN A 332 5.82 -2.11 -3.35
CA ASN A 332 6.03 -3.44 -2.78
C ASN A 332 6.21 -4.59 -3.79
N ASN A 333 6.16 -4.30 -5.10
CA ASN A 333 6.38 -5.23 -6.22
C ASN A 333 5.64 -6.57 -6.06
N VAL A 334 4.37 -6.57 -5.63
CA VAL A 334 3.58 -7.80 -5.38
C VAL A 334 3.33 -8.53 -6.71
N ASP A 335 3.63 -9.83 -6.74
CA ASP A 335 3.44 -10.64 -7.95
C ASP A 335 1.95 -10.82 -8.25
N PHE A 336 1.60 -10.73 -9.53
CA PHE A 336 0.21 -10.85 -9.98
C PHE A 336 -0.15 -12.33 -10.19
N ASN A 337 -0.75 -12.95 -9.17
CA ASN A 337 -1.27 -14.32 -9.23
C ASN A 337 -2.49 -14.45 -8.31
N LYS A 338 -3.25 -15.54 -8.43
CA LYS A 338 -4.53 -15.73 -7.74
C LYS A 338 -4.43 -15.60 -6.21
N ASP A 339 -3.42 -16.23 -5.60
CA ASP A 339 -3.27 -16.25 -4.14
C ASP A 339 -2.81 -14.90 -3.57
N ASN A 340 -1.97 -14.17 -4.30
CA ASN A 340 -1.60 -12.80 -3.95
C ASN A 340 -2.77 -11.83 -4.13
N ILE A 341 -3.57 -12.00 -5.18
CA ILE A 341 -4.80 -11.21 -5.40
C ILE A 341 -5.76 -11.39 -4.22
N TYR A 342 -5.94 -12.61 -3.73
CA TYR A 342 -6.75 -12.88 -2.53
C TYR A 342 -6.23 -12.12 -1.31
N SER A 343 -4.94 -12.25 -1.03
CA SER A 343 -4.30 -11.64 0.15
C SER A 343 -4.35 -10.12 0.12
N VAL A 344 -4.14 -9.53 -1.06
CA VAL A 344 -4.28 -8.08 -1.28
C VAL A 344 -5.72 -7.63 -1.11
N VAL A 345 -6.69 -8.28 -1.75
CA VAL A 345 -8.11 -7.90 -1.63
C VAL A 345 -8.58 -7.99 -0.18
N LEU A 346 -8.17 -9.02 0.56
CA LEU A 346 -8.42 -9.12 2.00
C LEU A 346 -7.81 -7.93 2.78
N TRP A 347 -6.56 -7.56 2.49
CA TRP A 347 -5.93 -6.40 3.10
C TRP A 347 -6.69 -5.10 2.78
N VAL A 348 -7.14 -4.92 1.54
CA VAL A 348 -7.94 -3.77 1.12
C VAL A 348 -9.28 -3.74 1.89
N ILE A 349 -9.96 -4.89 2.04
CA ILE A 349 -11.19 -5.01 2.84
C ILE A 349 -10.94 -4.61 4.30
N LYS A 350 -9.88 -5.15 4.92
CA LYS A 350 -9.48 -4.83 6.31
C LYS A 350 -9.18 -3.34 6.52
N ASN A 351 -8.75 -2.63 5.47
CA ASN A 351 -8.41 -1.21 5.51
C ASN A 351 -9.46 -0.27 4.91
N ALA A 352 -10.50 -0.78 4.24
CA ALA A 352 -11.45 0.04 3.48
C ALA A 352 -12.09 1.12 4.35
N ASN A 353 -12.57 0.76 5.54
CA ASN A 353 -13.24 1.69 6.46
C ASN A 353 -12.33 2.85 6.88
N LYS A 354 -11.04 2.55 7.16
CA LYS A 354 -10.03 3.56 7.49
C LYS A 354 -9.87 4.58 6.36
N TYR A 355 -9.85 4.13 5.11
CA TYR A 355 -9.71 5.02 3.95
C TYR A 355 -11.00 5.77 3.60
N ILE A 356 -12.17 5.18 3.86
CA ILE A 356 -13.46 5.87 3.73
C ILE A 356 -13.54 7.00 4.77
N GLU A 357 -13.22 6.73 6.04
CA GLU A 357 -13.19 7.77 7.09
C GLU A 357 -12.22 8.91 6.72
N LYS A 358 -11.01 8.57 6.29
CA LYS A 358 -10.05 9.56 5.81
C LYS A 358 -10.58 10.36 4.62
N SER A 359 -11.35 9.74 3.71
CA SER A 359 -11.98 10.41 2.58
C SER A 359 -12.96 11.51 3.02
N TYR A 360 -13.77 11.23 4.04
CA TYR A 360 -14.65 12.24 4.66
C TYR A 360 -13.85 13.38 5.28
N LEU A 361 -12.83 13.05 6.07
CA LEU A 361 -12.00 14.04 6.76
C LEU A 361 -11.26 14.95 5.78
N SER A 362 -10.58 14.39 4.79
CA SER A 362 -9.81 15.19 3.83
C SER A 362 -10.71 16.07 2.98
N PHE A 363 -11.87 15.57 2.54
CA PHE A 363 -12.84 16.36 1.79
C PHE A 363 -13.39 17.53 2.63
N PHE A 364 -13.70 17.27 3.90
CA PHE A 364 -14.15 18.29 4.85
C PHE A 364 -13.07 19.35 5.13
N GLU A 365 -11.83 18.93 5.38
CA GLU A 365 -10.69 19.83 5.63
C GLU A 365 -10.37 20.74 4.43
N ARG A 366 -10.59 20.27 3.20
CA ARG A 366 -10.45 21.11 1.99
C ARG A 366 -11.38 22.33 2.04
N MET A 367 -12.57 22.18 2.62
CA MET A 367 -13.58 23.24 2.77
C MET A 367 -13.45 24.03 4.08
N ALA A 368 -12.89 23.45 5.14
CA ALA A 368 -12.82 24.03 6.48
C ALA A 368 -11.80 25.16 6.63
N LYS A 369 -12.01 26.29 5.93
CA LYS A 369 -11.13 27.45 5.93
C LYS A 369 -11.92 28.75 6.17
N GLY A 370 -11.40 29.62 7.03
CA GLY A 370 -11.92 30.98 7.21
C GLY A 370 -13.40 31.01 7.57
N GLU A 371 -14.19 31.73 6.76
CA GLU A 371 -15.63 31.94 6.98
C GLU A 371 -16.51 30.72 6.68
N ASN A 372 -15.95 29.64 6.14
CA ASN A 372 -16.70 28.40 5.85
C ASN A 372 -17.09 27.61 7.10
N VAL A 373 -16.55 27.98 8.27
CA VAL A 373 -16.60 27.19 9.50
C VAL A 373 -17.46 27.88 10.56
N LEU A 374 -18.30 27.08 11.22
CA LEU A 374 -19.16 27.45 12.35
C LEU A 374 -18.82 26.55 13.56
N TYR A 375 -18.94 27.08 14.78
CA TYR A 375 -18.78 26.24 15.98
C TYR A 375 -20.04 25.40 16.24
N TYR A 376 -19.85 24.19 16.77
CA TYR A 376 -20.94 23.40 17.36
C TYR A 376 -21.52 24.12 18.59
N LYS A 377 -22.82 23.96 18.88
CA LYS A 377 -23.50 24.58 20.03
C LYS A 377 -22.86 24.20 21.37
N SER A 378 -22.40 22.95 21.49
CA SER A 378 -21.65 22.45 22.65
C SER A 378 -20.35 23.22 22.93
N ASN A 379 -19.83 23.97 21.96
CA ASN A 379 -18.54 24.66 22.01
C ASN A 379 -18.60 26.18 22.02
N GLN A 380 -19.78 26.79 22.16
CA GLN A 380 -19.90 28.26 22.27
C GLN A 380 -19.15 28.89 23.46
N ARG A 381 -18.50 28.08 24.32
CA ARG A 381 -17.70 28.52 25.48
C ARG A 381 -16.18 28.64 25.23
N PHE A 382 -15.66 28.22 24.07
CA PHE A 382 -14.22 28.33 23.79
C PHE A 382 -13.89 29.60 23.00
N ASN A 383 -13.14 30.49 23.65
CA ASN A 383 -12.85 31.84 23.20
C ASN A 383 -11.95 31.83 21.94
N ILE A 384 -12.31 32.71 21.00
CA ILE A 384 -11.65 32.94 19.72
C ILE A 384 -10.40 33.79 20.00
N ASP A 385 -9.20 33.21 20.02
CA ASP A 385 -7.99 34.06 19.98
C ASP A 385 -6.72 33.45 19.34
N SER A 386 -6.76 32.23 18.80
CA SER A 386 -5.54 31.61 18.27
C SER A 386 -5.68 30.85 16.95
N TRP A 387 -6.62 31.24 16.07
CA TRP A 387 -6.66 30.70 14.70
C TRP A 387 -5.43 31.13 13.86
N ARG A 388 -4.81 32.29 14.17
CA ARG A 388 -3.71 32.85 13.34
C ARG A 388 -2.32 32.30 13.62
N TYR A 389 -2.10 31.55 14.70
CA TYR A 389 -0.75 31.09 15.08
C TYR A 389 -0.68 29.65 15.60
N ALA A 390 -1.68 28.80 15.33
CA ALA A 390 -1.51 27.37 15.56
C ALA A 390 -0.52 26.83 14.51
N ASN A 391 0.74 26.69 14.92
CA ASN A 391 1.81 26.06 14.14
C ASN A 391 1.28 24.75 13.53
N ARG A 392 1.41 24.59 12.21
CA ARG A 392 1.11 23.34 11.48
C ARG A 392 1.87 22.12 12.03
N GLU A 393 2.83 22.35 12.93
CA GLU A 393 3.71 21.36 13.53
C GLU A 393 3.16 20.77 14.85
N ASP A 394 2.16 21.38 15.48
CA ASP A 394 1.57 20.82 16.70
C ASP A 394 0.46 19.81 16.37
N LYS A 395 0.87 18.62 15.90
CA LYS A 395 0.00 17.47 15.63
C LYS A 395 -0.66 16.89 16.90
N SER A 396 -0.38 17.44 18.08
CA SER A 396 -0.87 16.93 19.37
C SER A 396 -2.20 17.56 19.82
N ARG A 397 -2.66 18.65 19.17
CA ARG A 397 -3.94 19.29 19.50
C ARG A 397 -5.08 18.66 18.71
N THR A 398 -6.08 18.16 19.44
CA THR A 398 -7.38 17.80 18.87
C THR A 398 -7.95 19.03 18.16
N PRO A 399 -8.35 18.95 16.88
CA PRO A 399 -8.96 20.10 16.21
C PRO A 399 -10.19 20.54 17.03
N ASN A 400 -10.33 21.85 17.25
CA ASN A 400 -11.52 22.39 17.91
C ASN A 400 -12.76 21.84 17.18
N PRO A 401 -13.79 21.32 17.87
CA PRO A 401 -14.94 20.79 17.14
C PRO A 401 -15.71 21.92 16.44
N TYR A 402 -15.77 21.84 15.11
CA TYR A 402 -16.44 22.80 14.24
C TYR A 402 -17.16 22.10 13.08
N LYS A 403 -18.15 22.77 12.50
CA LYS A 403 -18.96 22.32 11.37
C LYS A 403 -18.83 23.28 10.19
N LEU A 404 -19.16 22.84 9.00
CA LEU A 404 -19.21 23.67 7.80
C LEU A 404 -20.56 24.38 7.67
N ASP A 405 -20.54 25.63 7.21
CA ASP A 405 -21.72 26.29 6.64
C ASP A 405 -22.10 25.63 5.30
N TYR A 406 -23.36 25.74 4.88
CA TYR A 406 -23.80 25.32 3.55
C TYR A 406 -23.32 26.26 2.44
N ARG A 407 -22.84 27.46 2.77
CA ARG A 407 -22.18 28.39 1.84
C ARG A 407 -20.67 28.29 2.01
N ILE A 408 -20.01 27.72 1.01
CA ILE A 408 -18.58 27.45 1.00
C ILE A 408 -17.90 28.33 -0.05
N VAL A 409 -16.81 28.99 0.34
CA VAL A 409 -15.89 29.67 -0.56
C VAL A 409 -14.61 28.86 -0.67
N LEU A 410 -14.31 28.36 -1.87
CA LEU A 410 -13.04 27.70 -2.16
C LEU A 410 -12.11 28.68 -2.87
N PRO A 411 -11.01 29.12 -2.21
CA PRO A 411 -10.07 30.04 -2.83
C PRO A 411 -9.16 29.32 -3.82
N ARG A 412 -8.90 29.94 -4.98
CA ARG A 412 -7.91 29.49 -5.98
C ARG A 412 -8.06 28.04 -6.46
N VAL A 413 -9.29 27.55 -6.56
CA VAL A 413 -9.58 26.23 -7.16
C VAL A 413 -10.10 26.33 -8.59
N ALA A 414 -10.21 27.55 -9.12
CA ALA A 414 -10.82 27.85 -10.41
C ALA A 414 -9.95 28.80 -11.24
N TYR A 415 -8.72 28.40 -11.59
CA TYR A 415 -7.80 29.23 -12.36
C TYR A 415 -8.28 29.50 -13.79
N LEU A 416 -8.15 30.76 -14.22
CA LEU A 416 -8.42 31.21 -15.59
C LEU A 416 -7.20 30.93 -16.48
N SER A 417 -7.37 30.11 -17.52
CA SER A 417 -6.44 30.09 -18.66
C SER A 417 -6.76 31.22 -19.66
N TYR A 418 -5.76 31.64 -20.45
CA TYR A 418 -5.85 32.76 -21.42
C TYR A 418 -6.95 32.58 -22.49
N SER A 419 -7.50 31.36 -22.66
CA SER A 419 -8.49 31.01 -23.68
C SER A 419 -9.95 30.99 -23.21
N SER A 420 -10.27 31.49 -22.01
CA SER A 420 -11.65 31.56 -21.48
C SER A 420 -12.32 30.19 -21.21
N PHE A 421 -11.55 29.09 -21.27
CA PHE A 421 -12.01 27.74 -20.96
C PHE A 421 -11.16 27.15 -19.82
N TYR A 422 -11.83 26.58 -18.81
CA TYR A 422 -11.21 26.03 -17.61
C TYR A 422 -10.76 24.58 -17.82
N HIS A 423 -9.51 24.31 -17.49
CA HIS A 423 -9.05 23.01 -17.04
C HIS A 423 -8.30 23.27 -15.73
N ASP A 424 -9.01 23.12 -14.61
CA ASP A 424 -8.38 23.13 -13.30
C ASP A 424 -8.48 21.71 -12.72
N GLU A 425 -7.33 21.08 -12.57
CA GLU A 425 -7.22 19.73 -12.02
C GLU A 425 -7.76 19.68 -10.58
N ASP A 426 -7.60 20.78 -9.82
CA ASP A 426 -8.08 20.87 -8.44
C ASP A 426 -9.61 20.90 -8.35
N TRP A 427 -10.28 21.65 -9.23
CA TRP A 427 -11.75 21.67 -9.31
C TRP A 427 -12.31 20.33 -9.77
N THR A 428 -11.68 19.75 -10.80
CA THR A 428 -12.09 18.45 -11.33
C THR A 428 -12.01 17.37 -10.26
N ASN A 429 -10.90 17.36 -9.50
CA ASN A 429 -10.72 16.43 -8.38
C ASN A 429 -11.67 16.74 -7.22
N PHE A 430 -11.96 18.02 -6.95
CA PHE A 430 -12.99 18.39 -5.97
C PHE A 430 -14.37 17.80 -6.31
N LEU A 431 -14.82 17.95 -7.56
CA LEU A 431 -16.11 17.42 -8.00
C LEU A 431 -16.14 15.89 -8.01
N ARG A 432 -15.04 15.22 -8.38
CA ARG A 432 -14.92 13.76 -8.30
C ARG A 432 -15.08 13.28 -6.85
N ASP A 433 -14.41 13.93 -5.92
CA ASP A 433 -14.49 13.60 -4.50
C ASP A 433 -15.88 13.90 -3.93
N LEU A 434 -16.50 15.01 -4.32
CA LEU A 434 -17.88 15.36 -3.96
C LEU A 434 -18.88 14.29 -4.43
N LYS A 435 -18.72 13.75 -5.65
CA LYS A 435 -19.54 12.63 -6.13
C LYS A 435 -19.44 11.42 -5.19
N VAL A 436 -18.22 11.06 -4.80
CA VAL A 436 -18.01 9.92 -3.89
C VAL A 436 -18.68 10.18 -2.54
N ILE A 437 -18.42 11.33 -1.91
CA ILE A 437 -18.98 11.66 -0.60
C ILE A 437 -20.51 11.78 -0.66
N GLY A 438 -21.05 12.40 -1.71
CA GLY A 438 -22.50 12.48 -1.91
C GLY A 438 -23.14 11.11 -2.06
N ARG A 439 -22.56 10.22 -2.87
CA ARG A 439 -23.04 8.84 -2.98
C ARG A 439 -23.04 8.11 -1.64
N ASN A 440 -21.96 8.22 -0.87
CA ASN A 440 -21.86 7.61 0.45
C ASN A 440 -22.91 8.17 1.44
N LEU A 441 -23.29 9.45 1.30
CA LEU A 441 -24.34 10.10 2.09
C LEU A 441 -25.78 9.83 1.55
N GLY A 442 -25.92 9.04 0.49
CA GLY A 442 -27.21 8.65 -0.09
C GLY A 442 -27.74 9.58 -1.19
N PHE A 443 -26.93 10.51 -1.69
CA PHE A 443 -27.30 11.39 -2.79
C PHE A 443 -27.00 10.73 -4.14
N TYR A 444 -27.88 10.92 -5.11
CA TYR A 444 -27.62 10.60 -6.50
C TYR A 444 -26.70 11.66 -7.13
N THR A 445 -25.45 11.29 -7.43
CA THR A 445 -24.40 12.22 -7.86
C THR A 445 -23.78 11.89 -9.21
N ASP A 446 -24.16 10.76 -9.83
CA ASP A 446 -23.50 10.27 -11.04
C ASP A 446 -23.64 11.27 -12.21
N ASN A 447 -24.79 11.94 -12.28
CA ASN A 447 -25.12 12.95 -13.29
C ASN A 447 -24.46 14.32 -13.08
N ILE A 448 -23.73 14.55 -11.97
CA ILE A 448 -23.09 15.85 -11.74
C ILE A 448 -22.09 16.11 -12.87
N THR A 449 -22.24 17.25 -13.54
CA THR A 449 -21.44 17.51 -14.73
C THR A 449 -20.05 17.98 -14.32
N ILE A 450 -19.02 17.25 -14.77
CA ILE A 450 -17.62 17.69 -14.68
C ILE A 450 -17.34 18.59 -15.90
N SER A 451 -18.08 19.70 -16.02
CA SER A 451 -17.98 20.62 -17.17
C SER A 451 -17.39 21.97 -16.79
N ARG A 452 -17.06 22.74 -17.82
CA ARG A 452 -16.43 24.06 -17.73
C ARG A 452 -17.48 25.10 -17.34
N PHE A 453 -17.33 25.68 -16.16
CA PHE A 453 -18.19 26.76 -15.68
C PHE A 453 -17.66 28.12 -16.14
N LYS A 454 -18.50 29.02 -16.66
CA LYS A 454 -18.10 30.38 -17.05
C LYS A 454 -18.04 31.30 -15.83
N ALA A 455 -17.01 32.14 -15.75
CA ALA A 455 -16.90 33.15 -14.69
C ALA A 455 -18.14 34.06 -14.64
N GLY A 456 -18.65 34.29 -13.43
CA GLY A 456 -19.77 35.19 -13.16
C GLY A 456 -21.15 34.58 -13.38
N GLN A 457 -21.25 33.38 -13.96
CA GLN A 457 -22.52 32.65 -14.11
C GLN A 457 -22.73 31.66 -12.96
N SER A 458 -23.99 31.51 -12.56
CA SER A 458 -24.43 30.50 -11.58
C SER A 458 -24.85 29.23 -12.31
N TYR A 459 -24.45 28.09 -11.76
CA TYR A 459 -24.81 26.77 -12.27
C TYR A 459 -25.36 25.91 -11.14
N LYS A 460 -26.41 25.13 -11.42
CA LYS A 460 -27.05 24.25 -10.44
C LYS A 460 -26.84 22.80 -10.85
N GLU A 461 -26.43 22.00 -9.88
CA GLU A 461 -26.31 20.56 -10.01
C GLU A 461 -27.35 19.90 -9.11
N TRP A 462 -27.92 18.80 -9.60
CA TRP A 462 -29.12 18.19 -9.04
C TRP A 462 -28.84 16.78 -8.56
N SER A 463 -29.54 16.37 -7.50
CA SER A 463 -29.61 15.01 -7.01
C SER A 463 -31.07 14.57 -7.04
N GLY A 464 -31.43 13.76 -8.06
CA GLY A 464 -32.83 13.51 -8.38
C GLY A 464 -33.54 14.80 -8.79
N ASP A 465 -34.60 15.14 -8.07
CA ASP A 465 -35.45 16.33 -8.27
C ASP A 465 -35.02 17.55 -7.41
N LYS A 466 -34.02 17.40 -6.53
CA LYS A 466 -33.56 18.47 -5.64
C LYS A 466 -32.22 19.04 -6.07
N VAL A 467 -32.02 20.34 -5.88
CA VAL A 467 -30.71 20.99 -6.09
C VAL A 467 -29.75 20.50 -5.01
N LEU A 468 -28.64 19.88 -5.42
CA LEU A 468 -27.58 19.45 -4.52
C LEU A 468 -26.63 20.62 -4.19
N PHE A 469 -26.25 21.40 -5.20
CA PHE A 469 -25.52 22.64 -5.00
C PHE A 469 -25.70 23.63 -6.16
N GLU A 470 -25.50 24.91 -5.86
CA GLU A 470 -25.31 25.98 -6.83
C GLU A 470 -23.87 26.48 -6.74
N VAL A 471 -23.17 26.60 -7.88
CA VAL A 471 -21.79 27.09 -7.94
C VAL A 471 -21.67 28.33 -8.83
N LYS A 472 -20.84 29.29 -8.38
CA LYS A 472 -20.43 30.47 -9.15
C LYS A 472 -18.91 30.65 -9.09
N HIS A 473 -18.30 30.71 -10.27
CA HIS A 473 -16.85 30.89 -10.42
C HIS A 473 -16.52 32.38 -10.61
N TYR A 474 -15.43 32.85 -10.01
CA TYR A 474 -15.00 34.25 -10.04
C TYR A 474 -13.64 34.40 -10.71
N LYS A 475 -13.39 35.58 -11.30
CA LYS A 475 -12.15 35.86 -12.04
C LYS A 475 -10.89 35.83 -11.17
N ASN A 476 -11.02 35.93 -9.86
CA ASN A 476 -9.92 35.84 -8.91
C ASN A 476 -9.54 34.39 -8.55
N GLY A 477 -10.15 33.40 -9.21
CA GLY A 477 -9.91 31.97 -8.97
C GLY A 477 -10.76 31.36 -7.87
N ASN A 478 -11.68 32.11 -7.26
CA ASN A 478 -12.55 31.60 -6.22
C ASN A 478 -13.79 30.91 -6.81
N ALA A 479 -14.22 29.82 -6.18
CA ALA A 479 -15.52 29.21 -6.40
C ALA A 479 -16.40 29.42 -5.16
N HIS A 480 -17.59 29.97 -5.33
CA HIS A 480 -18.59 30.05 -4.28
C HIS A 480 -19.63 28.96 -4.53
N ILE A 481 -19.82 28.10 -3.55
CA ILE A 481 -20.71 26.95 -3.62
C ILE A 481 -21.77 27.11 -2.53
N LYS A 482 -23.03 27.01 -2.91
CA LYS A 482 -24.17 26.93 -2.00
C LYS A 482 -24.72 25.51 -2.07
N PHE A 483 -24.34 24.68 -1.11
CA PHE A 483 -24.85 23.32 -0.97
C PHE A 483 -26.30 23.31 -0.50
N SER A 484 -26.99 22.20 -0.74
CA SER A 484 -28.21 21.88 -0.01
C SER A 484 -27.89 21.74 1.47
N ILE A 485 -28.79 22.24 2.31
CA ILE A 485 -28.63 22.17 3.77
C ILE A 485 -28.54 20.70 4.20
N GLU A 486 -29.41 19.86 3.64
CA GLU A 486 -29.46 18.42 3.90
C GLU A 486 -28.10 17.72 3.67
N PHE A 487 -27.44 17.99 2.54
CA PHE A 487 -26.12 17.42 2.25
C PHE A 487 -25.08 17.85 3.29
N MET A 488 -25.09 19.13 3.66
CA MET A 488 -24.10 19.67 4.59
C MET A 488 -24.33 19.26 6.03
N GLU A 489 -25.59 19.11 6.46
CA GLU A 489 -25.93 18.52 7.76
C GLU A 489 -25.45 17.06 7.84
N LYS A 490 -25.74 16.23 6.83
CA LYS A 490 -25.28 14.83 6.76
C LYS A 490 -23.75 14.72 6.78
N LEU A 491 -23.04 15.55 6.01
CA LEU A 491 -21.58 15.58 6.00
C LEU A 491 -21.01 15.97 7.38
N ASN A 492 -21.51 17.05 7.97
CA ASN A 492 -21.07 17.52 9.28
C ASN A 492 -21.30 16.47 10.37
N ILE A 493 -22.44 15.78 10.35
CA ILE A 493 -22.73 14.70 11.31
C ILE A 493 -21.72 13.57 11.16
N GLN A 494 -21.44 13.11 9.94
CA GLN A 494 -20.48 12.02 9.74
C GLN A 494 -19.07 12.39 10.18
N VAL A 495 -18.58 13.57 9.80
CA VAL A 495 -17.27 14.07 10.25
C VAL A 495 -17.24 14.23 11.77
N GLY A 496 -18.33 14.74 12.35
CA GLY A 496 -18.48 14.86 13.79
C GLY A 496 -18.43 13.51 14.51
N ARG A 497 -19.01 12.46 13.94
CA ARG A 497 -18.90 11.09 14.47
C ARG A 497 -17.48 10.54 14.37
N ILE A 498 -16.84 10.68 13.20
CA ILE A 498 -15.46 10.20 12.97
C ILE A 498 -14.49 10.85 13.96
N ASN A 499 -14.61 12.16 14.19
CA ASN A 499 -13.78 12.90 15.14
C ASN A 499 -14.27 12.83 16.60
N ASN A 500 -15.33 12.06 16.89
CA ASN A 500 -15.95 11.95 18.21
C ASN A 500 -16.44 13.30 18.82
N TRP A 501 -16.80 14.26 17.95
CA TRP A 501 -17.43 15.53 18.29
C TRP A 501 -18.94 15.40 18.52
N ILE A 502 -19.57 14.41 17.88
CA ILE A 502 -20.98 14.04 18.07
C ILE A 502 -21.01 12.56 18.43
N LYS A 503 -21.49 12.25 19.65
CA LYS A 503 -21.42 10.90 20.21
C LYS A 503 -22.71 10.11 20.03
N ASN A 504 -23.85 10.79 19.91
CA ASN A 504 -25.16 10.16 19.90
C ASN A 504 -26.18 10.97 19.08
N LYS A 505 -27.32 10.34 18.78
CA LYS A 505 -28.44 10.93 18.01
C LYS A 505 -28.98 12.21 18.66
N ALA A 506 -29.01 12.29 19.99
CA ALA A 506 -29.54 13.45 20.71
C ALA A 506 -28.67 14.70 20.51
N GLU A 507 -27.34 14.56 20.60
CA GLU A 507 -26.39 15.64 20.29
C GLU A 507 -26.52 16.10 18.83
N ALA A 508 -26.68 15.17 17.88
CA ALA A 508 -26.90 15.51 16.47
C ALA A 508 -28.21 16.30 16.26
N ARG A 509 -29.30 15.85 16.88
CA ARG A 509 -30.63 16.49 16.83
C ARG A 509 -30.62 17.89 17.43
N GLU A 510 -29.89 18.10 18.52
CA GLU A 510 -29.72 19.42 19.12
C GLU A 510 -28.99 20.38 18.17
N GLU A 511 -27.96 19.90 17.48
CA GLU A 511 -27.16 20.70 16.57
C GLU A 511 -27.87 21.00 15.24
N PHE A 512 -28.46 19.99 14.62
CA PHE A 512 -29.05 20.01 13.29
C PHE A 512 -30.57 19.82 13.40
N LYS A 513 -31.30 20.93 13.43
CA LYS A 513 -32.75 20.90 13.69
C LYS A 513 -33.58 20.41 12.49
N ASN A 514 -33.04 20.50 11.27
CA ASN A 514 -33.81 20.26 10.04
C ASN A 514 -33.71 18.84 9.49
N ILE A 515 -32.75 18.04 9.98
CA ILE A 515 -32.58 16.65 9.56
C ILE A 515 -33.74 15.78 10.08
N SER A 516 -34.24 14.79 9.33
CA SER A 516 -35.34 13.95 9.83
C SER A 516 -34.86 12.92 10.87
N ASP A 517 -35.77 12.36 11.68
CA ASP A 517 -35.41 11.27 12.62
C ASP A 517 -34.96 10.02 11.87
N GLU A 518 -35.64 9.68 10.77
CA GLU A 518 -35.26 8.57 9.88
C GLU A 518 -33.85 8.73 9.30
N GLU A 519 -33.45 9.96 8.96
CA GLU A 519 -32.10 10.26 8.47
C GLU A 519 -31.06 10.12 9.57
N LEU A 520 -31.33 10.61 10.79
CA LEU A 520 -30.44 10.39 11.94
C LEU A 520 -30.32 8.90 12.26
N ASP A 521 -31.41 8.16 12.22
CA ASP A 521 -31.41 6.72 12.44
C ASP A 521 -30.51 6.03 11.42
N THR A 522 -30.70 6.34 10.14
CA THR A 522 -29.87 5.83 9.05
C THR A 522 -28.39 6.15 9.24
N LEU A 523 -28.05 7.39 9.60
CA LEU A 523 -26.65 7.80 9.77
C LEU A 523 -25.99 7.05 10.93
N PHE A 524 -26.69 6.82 12.04
CA PHE A 524 -26.14 6.18 13.23
C PHE A 524 -26.19 4.64 13.19
N GLU A 525 -27.13 4.04 12.47
CA GLU A 525 -27.26 2.59 12.31
C GLU A 525 -26.35 2.04 11.23
N LYS A 526 -26.18 2.76 10.12
CA LYS A 526 -25.26 2.32 9.07
C LYS A 526 -23.81 2.62 9.46
N PRO A 527 -22.91 1.63 9.42
CA PRO A 527 -21.49 1.91 9.54
C PRO A 527 -21.07 2.82 8.38
N ILE A 528 -20.14 3.75 8.64
CA ILE A 528 -19.59 4.69 7.65
C ILE A 528 -18.88 3.93 6.51
N GLY A 529 -18.46 2.70 6.78
CA GLY A 529 -17.63 1.88 5.92
C GLY A 529 -18.36 0.88 5.03
N ILE A 530 -17.61 -0.11 4.54
CA ILE A 530 -18.15 -1.25 3.80
C ILE A 530 -18.93 -2.19 4.71
N SER A 531 -20.02 -2.76 4.19
CA SER A 531 -20.79 -3.76 4.92
C SER A 531 -20.11 -5.13 4.87
N VAL A 532 -20.52 -6.04 5.76
CA VAL A 532 -20.10 -7.45 5.67
C VAL A 532 -20.51 -8.05 4.32
N GLY A 533 -21.70 -7.72 3.81
CA GLY A 533 -22.15 -8.19 2.50
C GLY A 533 -21.30 -7.68 1.33
N ASP A 534 -20.85 -6.42 1.38
CA ASP A 534 -19.92 -5.88 0.38
C ASP A 534 -18.55 -6.58 0.46
N SER A 535 -18.11 -6.91 1.68
CA SER A 535 -16.88 -7.65 1.93
C SER A 535 -16.96 -9.07 1.35
N VAL A 536 -18.09 -9.76 1.60
CA VAL A 536 -18.36 -11.11 1.06
C VAL A 536 -18.39 -11.10 -0.47
N LYS A 537 -19.08 -10.15 -1.10
CA LYS A 537 -19.11 -10.04 -2.57
C LYS A 537 -17.74 -9.86 -3.23
N MET A 538 -16.83 -9.15 -2.56
CA MET A 538 -15.45 -9.01 -3.05
C MET A 538 -14.65 -10.31 -2.89
N LEU A 539 -14.95 -11.11 -1.87
CA LEU A 539 -14.34 -12.42 -1.66
C LEU A 539 -14.97 -13.50 -2.56
N GLU A 540 -16.23 -13.36 -2.97
CA GLU A 540 -16.93 -14.23 -3.94
C GLU A 540 -16.34 -14.15 -5.36
N MET A 541 -15.40 -13.24 -5.61
CA MET A 541 -14.61 -13.23 -6.84
C MET A 541 -13.57 -14.38 -6.89
N PHE A 542 -13.34 -15.07 -5.78
CA PHE A 542 -12.39 -16.18 -5.59
C PHE A 542 -13.11 -17.47 -5.26
#